data_AF-A4N4A5-F1
#
_entry.id   AF-A4N4A5-F1
#
_cell.length_a   1.000
_cell.length_b   1.000
_cell.length_c   1.000
_cell.angle_alpha   90.00
_cell.angle_beta   90.00
_cell.angle_gamma   90.00
#
_symmetry.space_group_name_H-M   'P 1'
#
loop_
_entity.id
_entity.type
_entity.pdbx_description
1 polymer ?
#
loop_
_entity_poly.entity_id
_entity_poly.type
_entity_poly.pdbx_seq_one_letter_code
_entity_poly.pdbx_strand_id
1 'polypeptide(L)' 'MIGEVTTDKKVSLVGIFGQSRLLDLPTNEPLPRIC' A
#
# COMPACT_ATOMS: atom_id res chain seq x y z
N MET A 1 -3.29 12.93 -8.27
CA MET A 1 -4.08 11.69 -8.13
C MET A 1 -3.10 10.58 -7.76
N ILE A 2 -3.33 9.84 -6.67
CA ILE A 2 -2.38 8.85 -6.10
C ILE A 2 -2.81 7.39 -6.30
N GLY A 3 -3.98 7.18 -6.89
CA GLY A 3 -4.55 5.86 -7.14
C GLY A 3 -5.97 5.97 -7.66
N GLU A 4 -6.57 4.82 -7.94
CA GLU A 4 -7.96 4.65 -8.39
C GLU A 4 -8.59 3.42 -7.71
N VAL A 5 -9.92 3.37 -7.68
CA VAL A 5 -10.64 2.19 -7.16
C VAL A 5 -10.85 1.21 -8.29
N THR A 6 -10.44 -0.03 -8.06
CA THR A 6 -10.65 -1.14 -9.00
C THR A 6 -11.67 -2.13 -8.45
N THR A 7 -12.09 -3.09 -9.28
CA THR A 7 -12.99 -4.17 -8.86
C THR A 7 -12.30 -5.24 -8.00
N ASP A 8 -10.96 -5.23 -7.99
CA ASP A 8 -10.17 -6.20 -7.25
C ASP A 8 -10.19 -5.87 -5.75
N LYS A 9 -10.53 -6.86 -4.92
CA LYS A 9 -10.63 -6.70 -3.46
C LYS A 9 -9.26 -6.74 -2.76
N LYS A 10 -8.30 -5.93 -3.22
CA LYS A 10 -6.95 -5.83 -2.66
C LYS A 10 -6.38 -4.43 -2.85
N VAL A 11 -5.47 -4.02 -1.97
CA VAL A 11 -4.68 -2.80 -2.17
C VAL A 11 -3.35 -3.19 -2.79
N SER A 12 -3.00 -2.59 -3.92
CA SER A 12 -1.73 -2.87 -4.59
C SER A 12 -1.00 -1.58 -4.90
N LEU A 13 0.33 -1.61 -4.80
CA LEU A 13 1.20 -0.50 -5.10
C LEU A 13 1.90 -0.76 -6.44
N VAL A 14 1.85 0.22 -7.33
CA VAL A 14 2.55 0.18 -8.61
C VAL A 14 3.96 0.75 -8.39
N GLY A 15 4.94 -0.13 -8.42
CA GLY A 15 6.35 0.23 -8.33
C GLY A 15 6.95 0.64 -9.68
N ILE A 16 8.28 0.66 -9.74
CA ILE A 16 9.02 0.98 -10.96
C ILE A 16 8.64 -0.01 -12.07
N PHE A 17 8.58 0.46 -13.31
CA PHE A 17 8.22 -0.32 -14.50
C PHE A 17 6.81 -0.94 -14.46
N GLY A 18 5.88 -0.34 -13.72
CA GLY A 18 4.50 -0.80 -13.67
C GLY A 18 4.31 -2.10 -12.88
N GLN A 19 5.33 -2.55 -12.14
CA GLN A 19 5.23 -3.76 -11.35
C GLN A 19 4.22 -3.57 -10.22
N SER A 20 3.15 -4.35 -10.25
CA SER A 20 2.13 -4.34 -9.19
C SER A 20 2.51 -5.32 -8.08
N ARG A 21 2.49 -4.85 -6.83
CA ARG A 21 2.72 -5.67 -5.63
C ARG A 21 1.61 -5.43 -4.62
N LEU A 22 1.26 -6.46 -3.86
CA LEU A 22 0.31 -6.34 -2.75
C LEU A 22 0.88 -5.38 -1.69
N LEU A 23 0.06 -4.46 -1.21
CA LEU A 23 0.42 -3.56 -0.10
C LEU A 23 -0.11 -4.16 1.20
N ASP A 24 0.77 -4.80 1.94
CA ASP A 24 0.46 -5.32 3.27
C ASP A 24 0.51 -4.21 4.32
N LEU A 25 -0.29 -4.37 5.37
CA LEU A 25 -0.26 -3.47 6.52
C LEU A 25 0.98 -3.76 7.39
N PRO A 26 1.62 -2.74 7.97
CA PRO A 26 2.68 -2.94 8.93
C PRO A 26 2.14 -3.62 10.19
N THR A 27 2.89 -4.56 10.75
CA THR A 27 2.48 -5.27 11.98
C THR A 27 2.48 -4.35 13.20
N ASN A 28 3.45 -3.44 13.29
CA ASN A 28 3.63 -2.51 14.40
C ASN A 28 3.94 -1.11 13.87
N GLU A 29 3.64 -0.09 14.68
CA GLU A 29 4.06 1.28 14.44
C GLU A 29 5.58 1.43 14.59
N PRO A 30 6.24 2.21 13.72
CA PRO A 30 7.70 2.27 13.67
C PRO A 30 8.33 2.94 14.91
N LEU A 31 7.60 3.82 15.60
CA LEU A 31 8.10 4.55 16.76
C LEU A 31 7.02 4.67 17.84
N PRO A 32 7.38 4.48 19.12
CA PRO A 32 6.44 4.65 20.21
C PRO A 32 6.07 6.14 20.36
N ARG A 33 4.76 6.42 20.49
CA ARG A 33 4.19 7.78 20.70
C ARG A 33 4.43 8.74 19.53
N ILE A 34 4.32 8.26 18.30
CA ILE A 34 4.47 9.09 17.08
C ILE A 34 3.19 9.87 16.70
N CYS A 35 2.08 9.61 17.39
CA CYS A 35 0.79 10.26 17.15
C CYS A 35 0.79 11.76 17.46
#